data_AF-A0A2N2X3W8-F1
#
_entry.id   AF-A0A2N2X3W8-F1
#
_cell.length_a   1.000
_cell.length_b   1.000
_cell.length_c   1.000
_cell.angle_alpha   90.00
_cell.angle_beta   90.00
_cell.angle_gamma   90.00
#
_symmetry.space_group_name_H-M   'P 1'
#
loop_
_entity.id
_entity.type
_entity.pdbx_description
1 polymer ?
#
loop_
_entity_poly.entity_id
_entity_poly.type
_entity_poly.pdbx_seq_one_letter_code
_entity_poly.pdbx_strand_id
1 'polypeptide(L)' 'MFVDSEFFHGKDWETEKDRVKTNTEYWQKKIERNMQRDSKVNNYLKSQGWKVIRFWSAEIEKKLDFLHRKN' A
#
# COMPACT_ATOMS: atom_id res chain seq x y z
N MET A 1 -0.46 13.23 -1.92
CA MET A 1 0.57 12.18 -1.99
C MET A 1 0.26 11.17 -0.91
N PHE A 2 0.42 9.88 -1.18
CA PHE A 2 0.18 8.81 -0.20
C PHE A 2 1.46 8.00 0.00
N VAL A 3 1.66 7.51 1.23
CA VAL A 3 2.67 6.51 1.57
C VAL A 3 1.90 5.33 2.15
N ASP A 4 1.96 4.20 1.45
CA ASP A 4 1.17 3.03 1.76
C ASP A 4 2.06 1.95 2.36
N SER A 5 1.61 1.32 3.44
CA SER A 5 2.23 0.08 3.89
C SER A 5 1.90 -1.06 2.93
N GLU A 6 2.84 -1.96 2.72
CA GLU A 6 2.66 -3.13 1.85
C GLU A 6 1.50 -4.00 2.31
N PHE A 7 1.41 -4.27 3.63
CA PHE A 7 0.39 -5.14 4.21
C PHE A 7 -1.01 -4.53 4.15
N PHE A 8 -1.23 -3.35 4.71
CA PHE A 8 -2.60 -2.80 4.84
C PHE A 8 -3.22 -2.37 3.50
N HIS A 9 -2.40 -2.16 2.47
CA HIS A 9 -2.84 -1.71 1.15
C HIS A 9 -2.64 -2.77 0.06
N GLY A 10 -2.26 -4.01 0.43
CA GLY A 10 -2.29 -5.17 -0.46
C GLY A 10 -1.25 -5.13 -1.58
N LYS A 11 -0.01 -4.73 -1.29
CA LYS A 11 1.09 -4.91 -2.25
C LYS A 11 1.25 -6.40 -2.55
N ASP A 12 1.27 -6.75 -3.85
CA ASP A 12 1.41 -8.14 -4.33
C ASP A 12 0.36 -9.10 -3.72
N TRP A 13 -0.87 -8.61 -3.52
CA TRP A 13 -1.90 -9.27 -2.73
C TRP A 13 -2.19 -10.72 -3.13
N GLU A 14 -2.20 -11.04 -4.43
CA GLU A 14 -2.50 -12.40 -4.89
C GLU A 14 -1.53 -13.46 -4.37
N THR A 15 -0.27 -13.08 -4.16
CA THR A 15 0.76 -13.97 -3.61
C THR A 15 0.92 -13.83 -2.09
N GLU A 16 0.54 -12.68 -1.53
CA GLU A 16 0.77 -12.38 -0.11
C GLU A 16 -0.43 -12.73 0.79
N LYS A 17 -1.64 -12.84 0.23
CA LYS A 17 -2.87 -13.11 0.99
C LYS A 17 -2.85 -14.39 1.83
N ASP A 18 -2.11 -15.40 1.38
CA ASP A 18 -1.99 -16.70 2.04
C ASP A 18 -0.92 -16.71 3.15
N ARG A 19 -0.12 -15.64 3.26
CA ARG A 19 0.88 -15.50 4.34
C ARG A 19 0.26 -15.14 5.68
N VAL A 20 -0.99 -14.68 5.69
CA VAL A 20 -1.70 -14.31 6.92
C VAL A 20 -2.19 -15.57 7.64
N LYS A 21 -1.47 -15.99 8.69
CA LYS A 21 -1.74 -17.25 9.40
C LYS A 21 -2.74 -17.17 10.55
N THR A 22 -3.12 -15.96 10.96
CA THR A 22 -3.99 -15.74 12.12
C THR A 22 -5.11 -14.79 11.77
N ASN A 23 -6.35 -15.12 12.14
CA ASN A 23 -7.55 -14.32 11.83
C ASN A 23 -7.66 -13.99 10.31
N THR A 24 -7.33 -14.99 9.49
CA THR A 24 -7.10 -14.86 8.04
C THR A 24 -8.29 -14.24 7.32
N GLU A 25 -9.52 -14.74 7.57
CA GLU A 25 -10.72 -14.22 6.92
C GLU A 25 -10.95 -12.73 7.23
N TYR A 26 -10.75 -12.32 8.49
CA TYR A 26 -10.87 -10.91 8.90
C TYR A 26 -9.86 -10.04 8.14
N TRP A 27 -8.59 -10.46 8.13
CA TRP A 27 -7.51 -9.67 7.52
C TRP A 27 -7.65 -9.60 6.01
N GLN A 28 -7.96 -10.72 5.34
CA GLN A 28 -8.19 -10.73 3.90
C GLN A 28 -9.32 -9.77 3.52
N LYS A 29 -10.47 -9.87 4.17
CA LYS A 29 -11.60 -8.95 3.94
C LYS A 29 -11.24 -7.49 4.23
N LYS A 30 -10.44 -7.23 5.27
CA LYS A 30 -10.02 -5.87 5.63
C LYS A 30 -9.10 -5.28 4.56
N ILE A 31 -8.12 -6.03 4.10
CA ILE A 31 -7.15 -5.60 3.10
C ILE A 31 -7.84 -5.38 1.75
N GLU A 32 -8.71 -6.29 1.33
CA GLU A 32 -9.49 -6.13 0.09
C GLU A 32 -10.37 -4.88 0.12
N ARG A 33 -11.04 -4.60 1.26
CA ARG A 33 -11.80 -3.35 1.44
C ARG A 33 -10.91 -2.11 1.36
N ASN A 34 -9.70 -2.17 1.92
CA ASN A 34 -8.74 -1.07 1.81
C ASN A 34 -8.34 -0.85 0.35
N MET A 35 -8.02 -1.89 -0.41
CA MET A 35 -7.70 -1.80 -1.85
C MET A 35 -8.87 -1.22 -2.66
N GLN A 36 -10.11 -1.63 -2.37
CA GLN A 36 -11.31 -1.06 -2.99
C GLN A 36 -11.48 0.42 -2.66
N ARG A 37 -11.30 0.81 -1.39
CA ARG A 37 -11.37 2.21 -0.95
C ARG A 37 -10.30 3.06 -1.63
N ASP A 38 -9.08 2.54 -1.73
CA ASP A 38 -7.96 3.19 -2.39
C ASP A 38 -8.26 3.46 -3.88
N SER A 39 -8.84 2.50 -4.59
CA SER A 39 -9.30 2.68 -5.97
C SER A 39 -10.36 3.79 -6.09
N LYS A 40 -11.35 3.79 -5.18
CA LYS A 40 -12.38 4.84 -5.12
C LYS A 40 -11.79 6.23 -4.88
N VAL A 41 -10.88 6.35 -3.91
CA VAL A 41 -10.20 7.61 -3.59
C VAL A 41 -9.35 8.09 -4.77
N ASN A 42 -8.59 7.19 -5.41
CA ASN A 42 -7.79 7.55 -6.59
C ASN A 42 -8.67 8.07 -7.73
N ASN A 43 -9.78 7.41 -8.02
CA ASN A 43 -10.69 7.81 -9.09
C ASN A 43 -11.35 9.15 -8.77
N TYR A 44 -11.77 9.35 -7.52
CA TYR A 44 -12.33 10.63 -7.07
C TYR A 44 -11.31 11.77 -7.22
N LEU A 45 -10.09 11.60 -6.70
CA LEU A 45 -9.07 12.66 -6.78
C LEU A 45 -8.69 12.98 -8.24
N LYS A 46 -8.55 11.95 -9.08
CA LYS A 46 -8.29 12.14 -10.52
C LYS A 46 -9.45 12.87 -11.22
N SER A 47 -10.71 12.57 -10.89
CA SER A 47 -11.85 13.25 -11.49
C SER A 47 -11.95 14.73 -11.09
N GLN A 48 -11.38 15.08 -9.94
CA GLN A 48 -11.23 16.47 -9.47
C GLN A 48 -9.96 17.16 -10.02
N GLY A 49 -9.24 16.55 -10.97
CA GLY A 49 -8.05 17.14 -11.60
C GLY A 49 -6.76 17.00 -10.80
N TRP A 50 -6.75 16.24 -9.70
CA TRP A 50 -5.54 16.03 -8.91
C TRP A 50 -4.62 14.98 -9.53
N LYS A 51 -3.32 15.28 -9.53
CA LYS A 51 -2.27 14.29 -9.76
C LYS A 51 -2.08 13.45 -8.50
N VAL A 52 -2.39 12.16 -8.59
CA VAL A 52 -2.21 11.21 -7.47
C VAL A 52 -0.85 10.53 -7.58
N ILE A 53 -0.07 10.57 -6.50
CA ILE A 53 1.25 9.94 -6.37
C ILE A 53 1.22 9.09 -5.11
N ARG A 54 1.63 7.82 -5.21
CA ARG A 54 1.69 6.84 -4.11
C ARG A 54 3.05 6.16 -4.10
N PHE A 55 3.55 5.88 -2.90
CA PHE A 55 4.82 5.18 -2.66
C PHE A 55 4.61 4.08 -1.62
N TRP A 56 5.35 2.99 -1.75
CA TRP A 56 5.41 1.95 -0.72
C TRP A 56 6.39 2.36 0.39
N SER A 57 6.00 2.18 1.65
CA SER A 57 6.83 2.59 2.80
C SER A 57 8.20 1.92 2.82
N ALA A 58 8.29 0.61 2.53
CA ALA A 58 9.57 -0.09 2.56
C ALA A 58 10.51 0.34 1.43
N GLU A 59 9.98 0.86 0.32
CA GLU A 59 10.82 1.44 -0.75
C GLU A 59 11.46 2.75 -0.30
N ILE A 60 10.73 3.56 0.49
CA ILE A 60 11.25 4.80 1.07
C ILE A 60 12.34 4.49 2.10
N GLU A 61 12.06 3.58 3.03
CA GLU A 61 13.00 3.19 4.10
C GLU A 61 14.32 2.67 3.52
N LYS A 62 14.27 1.75 2.55
CA LYS A 62 15.48 1.22 1.88
C LYS A 62 16.30 2.31 1.22
N LYS A 63 15.66 3.33 0.65
CA LYS A 63 16.35 4.45 0.01
C LYS A 63 17.03 5.36 1.02
N LEU A 64 16.40 5.60 2.18
CA LEU A 64 17.01 6.34 3.28
C LEU A 64 18.23 5.61 3.83
N ASP A 65 18.13 4.29 4.03
CA ASP A 65 19.26 3.46 4.47
C ASP A 65 20.46 3.53 3.51
N PHE A 66 20.20 3.47 2.20
CA PHE A 66 21.26 3.58 1.19
C PHE A 66 21.98 4.94 1.24
N LEU A 67 21.25 6.03 1.48
CA LEU A 67 21.81 7.37 1.56
C LEU A 67 22.66 7.55 2.82
N HIS A 68 22.23 7.02 3.96
CA HIS A 68 23.00 7.12 5.21
C HIS A 68 24.28 6.27 5.21
N ARG A 69 24.36 5.20 4.42
CA ARG A 69 25.56 4.36 4.30
C ARG A 69 26.65 4.95 3.39
N LYS A 70 26.36 6.04 2.68
CA LYS A 70 27.31 6.72 1.77
C LYS A 70 27.94 7.98 2.35
N ASN A 71 27.66 8.30 3.61
CA ASN A 71 28.24 9.42 4.35
C ASN A 71 29.14 8.92 5.47
#